data_AF-A0A6G3X3Q1-F1
#
_entry.id   AF-A0A6G3X3Q1-F1
#
_cell.length_a   1.000
_cell.length_b   1.000
_cell.length_c   1.000
_cell.angle_alpha   90.00
_cell.angle_beta   90.00
_cell.angle_gamma   90.00
#
_symmetry.space_group_name_H-M   'P 1'
#
loop_
_entity.id
_entity.type
_entity.pdbx_description
1 polymer ?
#
loop_
_entity_poly.entity_id
_entity_poly.type
_entity_poly.pdbx_seq_one_letter_code
_entity_poly.pdbx_strand_id
1 'polypeptide(L)'
;MAPRPPSAAVLVLHGGRETGTEPPPAGLLNLPGTRMRPFVRAVARAAREAGDDILVTQVRYAHRGWNGARADPFHDAVAALDALREEAGEELPVVLLGHSMGARAALRAAGHPLVRGVVGLAPWCPPGDPVTQLAGRDVVLVHSNRDRMTSPQATQSLTARARRAGARSCMVTVRGGDHAMIRRA
;
A
#
# COMPACT_ATOMS: atom_id res chain seq x y z
N MET A 1 -1.44 33.83 2.63
CA MET A 1 -0.23 33.01 2.40
C MET A 1 -0.70 31.78 1.65
N ALA A 2 -0.26 31.55 0.41
CA ALA A 2 -0.62 30.34 -0.33
C ALA A 2 -0.05 29.11 0.40
N PRO A 3 -0.75 27.96 0.42
CA PRO A 3 -0.21 26.75 1.01
C PRO A 3 1.10 26.38 0.28
N ARG A 4 2.08 25.91 1.04
CA ARG A 4 3.34 25.43 0.49
C ARG A 4 3.07 24.15 -0.32
N PRO A 5 3.76 23.92 -1.44
CA PRO A 5 3.65 22.63 -2.12
C PRO A 5 4.18 21.51 -1.21
N PRO A 6 3.57 20.31 -1.27
CA PRO A 6 3.99 19.18 -0.45
C PRO A 6 5.41 18.74 -0.81
N SER A 7 6.18 18.32 0.18
CA SER A 7 7.54 17.80 -0.01
C SER A 7 7.56 16.29 -0.30
N ALA A 8 6.48 15.57 0.02
CA ALA A 8 6.30 14.16 -0.25
C ALA A 8 4.80 13.79 -0.23
N ALA A 9 4.47 12.58 -0.67
CA ALA A 9 3.13 12.03 -0.51
C ALA A 9 3.10 10.59 0.01
N VAL A 10 2.01 10.24 0.67
CA VAL A 10 1.63 8.89 1.03
C VAL A 10 0.30 8.55 0.38
N LEU A 11 0.32 7.58 -0.53
CA LEU A 11 -0.91 7.01 -1.10
C LEU A 11 -1.30 5.78 -0.29
N VAL A 12 -2.54 5.77 0.21
CA VAL A 12 -3.07 4.70 1.05
C VAL A 12 -4.02 3.82 0.24
N LEU A 13 -3.73 2.51 0.23
CA LEU A 13 -4.40 1.50 -0.56
C LEU A 13 -5.10 0.51 0.36
N HIS A 14 -6.43 0.58 0.44
CA HIS A 14 -7.19 -0.31 1.30
C HIS A 14 -7.25 -1.74 0.77
N GLY A 15 -7.64 -2.69 1.63
CA GLY A 15 -7.85 -4.08 1.22
C GLY A 15 -9.06 -4.26 0.30
N GLY A 16 -9.39 -5.50 -0.04
CA GLY A 16 -10.54 -5.80 -0.89
C GLY A 16 -10.75 -7.30 -0.98
N ARG A 17 -11.12 -7.78 -2.16
CA ARG A 17 -11.39 -9.19 -2.42
C ARG A 17 -10.51 -9.71 -3.55
N GLU A 18 -10.39 -11.03 -3.64
CA GLU A 18 -9.78 -11.64 -4.82
C GLU A 18 -10.63 -11.40 -6.09
N THR A 19 -11.96 -11.48 -5.97
CA THR A 19 -12.92 -11.24 -7.05
C THR A 19 -14.05 -10.29 -6.62
N GLY A 20 -14.55 -9.52 -7.59
CA GLY A 20 -15.66 -8.57 -7.42
C GLY A 20 -15.51 -7.37 -8.34
N THR A 21 -16.40 -7.24 -9.33
CA THR A 21 -16.42 -6.17 -10.33
C THR A 21 -17.37 -5.04 -9.95
N GLU A 22 -18.00 -5.10 -8.81
CA GLU A 22 -18.81 -4.02 -8.26
C GLU A 22 -17.90 -3.02 -7.53
N PRO A 23 -18.27 -1.73 -7.47
CA PRO A 23 -17.53 -0.76 -6.70
C PRO A 23 -17.51 -1.12 -5.20
N PRO A 24 -16.47 -0.70 -4.45
CA PRO A 24 -16.51 -0.76 -2.99
C PRO A 24 -17.75 -0.02 -2.46
N PRO A 25 -18.44 -0.54 -1.42
CA PRO A 25 -19.56 0.16 -0.81
C PRO A 25 -19.16 1.57 -0.34
N ALA A 26 -20.11 2.50 -0.28
CA ALA A 26 -19.80 3.86 0.15
C ALA A 26 -19.56 3.96 1.68
N GLY A 27 -18.75 4.93 2.08
CA GLY A 27 -18.63 5.37 3.47
C GLY A 27 -18.18 4.26 4.45
N LEU A 28 -18.91 4.13 5.56
CA LEU A 28 -18.60 3.17 6.63
C LEU A 28 -18.82 1.70 6.22
N LEU A 29 -19.60 1.46 5.16
CA LEU A 29 -19.84 0.11 4.65
C LEU A 29 -18.61 -0.46 3.93
N ASN A 30 -17.68 0.40 3.48
CA ASN A 30 -16.36 -0.04 3.05
C ASN A 30 -15.51 -0.42 4.27
N LEU A 31 -15.68 -1.63 4.78
CA LEU A 31 -14.91 -2.12 5.93
C LEU A 31 -13.39 -2.11 5.67
N PRO A 32 -12.88 -2.55 4.50
CA PRO A 32 -11.45 -2.41 4.18
C PRO A 32 -10.96 -0.96 4.22
N GLY A 33 -11.71 0.00 3.65
CA GLY A 33 -11.36 1.42 3.70
C GLY A 33 -11.41 1.98 5.13
N THR A 34 -12.45 1.65 5.89
CA THR A 34 -12.62 2.10 7.28
C THR A 34 -11.49 1.59 8.18
N ARG A 35 -10.99 0.37 7.92
CA ARG A 35 -9.83 -0.22 8.61
C ARG A 35 -8.55 0.60 8.44
N MET A 36 -8.39 1.32 7.32
CA MET A 36 -7.21 2.14 7.07
C MET A 36 -7.23 3.49 7.79
N ARG A 37 -8.38 3.92 8.33
CA ARG A 37 -8.52 5.24 8.98
C ARG A 37 -7.54 5.48 10.14
N PRO A 38 -7.28 4.53 11.07
CA PRO A 38 -6.28 4.72 12.11
C PRO A 38 -4.88 4.95 11.55
N PHE A 39 -4.50 4.22 10.49
CA PHE A 39 -3.21 4.37 9.83
C PHE A 39 -3.08 5.72 9.12
N VAL A 40 -4.11 6.15 8.38
CA VAL A 40 -4.16 7.49 7.76
C VAL A 40 -3.98 8.58 8.81
N ARG A 41 -4.69 8.47 9.95
CA ARG A 41 -4.59 9.42 11.06
C ARG A 41 -3.19 9.43 11.68
N ALA A 42 -2.59 8.27 11.89
CA ALA A 42 -1.25 8.15 12.45
C ALA A 42 -0.19 8.75 11.53
N VAL A 43 -0.24 8.46 10.23
CA VAL A 43 0.67 9.05 9.23
C VAL A 43 0.51 10.57 9.17
N ALA A 44 -0.73 11.07 9.06
CA ALA A 44 -0.98 12.51 9.01
C ALA A 44 -0.56 13.23 10.29
N ARG A 45 -0.65 12.57 11.45
CA ARG A 45 -0.17 13.10 12.73
C ARG A 45 1.35 13.17 12.75
N ALA A 46 2.03 12.09 12.40
CA ALA A 46 3.49 12.03 12.37
C ALA A 46 4.10 13.07 11.41
N ALA A 47 3.49 13.25 10.23
CA ALA A 47 3.88 14.29 9.27
C ALA A 47 3.82 15.70 9.88
N ARG A 48 2.71 16.02 10.57
CA ARG A 48 2.56 17.31 11.26
C ARG A 48 3.57 17.51 12.38
N GLU A 49 3.84 16.46 13.16
CA GLU A 49 4.81 16.50 14.27
C GLU A 49 6.25 16.66 13.76
N ALA A 50 6.58 16.11 12.59
CA ALA A 50 7.87 16.31 11.92
C ALA A 50 8.02 17.70 11.28
N GLY A 51 6.94 18.48 11.15
CA GLY A 51 6.94 19.76 10.45
C GLY A 51 6.97 19.63 8.92
N ASP A 52 6.79 18.43 8.40
CA ASP A 52 6.82 18.13 6.97
C ASP A 52 5.45 18.36 6.31
N ASP A 53 5.48 18.84 5.07
CA ASP A 53 4.28 18.99 4.25
C ASP A 53 4.02 17.72 3.44
N ILE A 54 3.47 16.70 4.12
CA ILE A 54 3.22 15.39 3.51
C ILE A 54 1.75 15.30 3.13
N LEU A 55 1.49 15.15 1.82
CA LEU A 55 0.16 14.86 1.31
C LEU A 55 -0.21 13.41 1.62
N VAL A 56 -1.26 13.18 2.42
CA VAL A 56 -1.78 11.84 2.70
C VAL A 56 -3.14 11.68 2.03
N THR A 57 -3.22 10.82 1.01
CA THR A 57 -4.47 10.58 0.28
C THR A 57 -4.73 9.08 0.09
N GLN A 58 -5.97 8.73 -0.16
CA GLN A 58 -6.42 7.34 -0.34
C GLN A 58 -6.76 7.09 -1.80
N VAL A 59 -6.26 5.98 -2.34
CA VAL A 59 -6.63 5.51 -3.68
C VAL A 59 -8.08 5.04 -3.66
N ARG A 60 -8.86 5.47 -4.65
CA ARG A 60 -10.24 5.03 -4.85
C ARG A 60 -10.24 3.88 -5.85
N TYR A 61 -10.81 2.74 -5.47
CA TYR A 61 -10.93 1.62 -6.40
C TYR A 61 -12.23 1.69 -7.18
N ALA A 62 -12.14 1.46 -8.49
CA ALA A 62 -13.30 1.25 -9.36
C ALA A 62 -14.00 -0.07 -9.03
N HIS A 63 -13.22 -1.09 -8.65
CA HIS A 63 -13.70 -2.44 -8.36
C HIS A 63 -13.18 -2.93 -7.02
N ARG A 64 -14.03 -3.63 -6.25
CA ARG A 64 -13.65 -4.15 -4.93
C ARG A 64 -12.69 -5.35 -4.98
N GLY A 65 -12.54 -5.96 -6.16
CA GLY A 65 -11.78 -7.19 -6.39
C GLY A 65 -10.51 -6.98 -7.21
N TRP A 66 -9.54 -7.87 -7.04
CA TRP A 66 -8.35 -7.93 -7.90
C TRP A 66 -8.65 -8.44 -9.31
N ASN A 67 -9.61 -9.36 -9.44
CA ASN A 67 -10.18 -9.83 -10.72
C ASN A 67 -9.16 -10.47 -11.68
N GLY A 68 -8.31 -11.35 -11.15
CA GLY A 68 -7.40 -12.17 -11.94
C GLY A 68 -6.37 -11.35 -12.72
N ALA A 69 -6.36 -11.49 -14.05
CA ALA A 69 -5.44 -10.78 -14.93
C ALA A 69 -5.76 -9.28 -15.08
N ARG A 70 -7.01 -8.87 -14.77
CA ARG A 70 -7.40 -7.46 -14.82
C ARG A 70 -6.64 -6.61 -13.81
N ALA A 71 -6.35 -7.17 -12.64
CA ALA A 71 -5.59 -6.50 -11.59
C ALA A 71 -6.11 -5.07 -11.30
N ASP A 72 -7.43 -4.88 -11.25
CA ASP A 72 -8.03 -3.53 -11.23
C ASP A 72 -7.43 -2.59 -10.16
N PRO A 73 -7.19 -3.04 -8.90
CA PRO A 73 -6.59 -2.18 -7.88
C PRO A 73 -5.17 -1.72 -8.18
N PHE A 74 -4.41 -2.48 -8.98
CA PHE A 74 -3.10 -2.05 -9.47
C PHE A 74 -3.22 -0.91 -10.48
N HIS A 75 -4.17 -0.99 -11.42
CA HIS A 75 -4.40 0.09 -12.37
C HIS A 75 -4.96 1.34 -11.70
N ASP A 76 -5.86 1.20 -10.72
CA ASP A 76 -6.34 2.31 -9.91
C ASP A 76 -5.20 3.01 -9.14
N ALA A 77 -4.22 2.24 -8.65
CA ALA A 77 -3.03 2.79 -7.98
C ALA A 77 -2.11 3.56 -8.94
N VAL A 78 -1.90 3.04 -10.15
CA VAL A 78 -1.09 3.70 -11.18
C VAL A 78 -1.77 4.99 -11.64
N ALA A 79 -3.08 4.95 -11.92
CA ALA A 79 -3.84 6.14 -12.29
C ALA A 79 -3.80 7.24 -11.22
N ALA A 80 -3.85 6.87 -9.93
CA ALA A 80 -3.70 7.83 -8.84
C ALA A 80 -2.29 8.43 -8.75
N LEU A 81 -1.25 7.65 -9.09
CA LEU A 81 0.14 8.13 -9.16
C LEU A 81 0.36 9.06 -10.36
N ASP A 82 -0.23 8.75 -11.52
CA ASP A 82 -0.16 9.59 -12.71
C ASP A 82 -0.84 10.94 -12.46
N ALA A 83 -2.06 10.94 -11.89
CA ALA A 83 -2.76 12.17 -11.51
C ALA A 83 -1.96 13.01 -10.49
N LEU A 84 -1.36 12.36 -9.49
CA LEU A 84 -0.51 13.06 -8.52
C LEU A 84 0.74 13.67 -9.20
N ARG A 85 1.33 12.97 -10.18
CA ARG A 85 2.46 13.49 -10.96
C ARG A 85 2.08 14.73 -11.75
N GLU A 86 0.90 14.73 -12.37
CA GLU A 86 0.36 15.87 -13.11
C GLU A 86 0.08 17.08 -12.21
N GLU A 87 -0.47 16.84 -11.02
CA GLU A 87 -0.86 17.91 -10.08
C GLU A 87 0.32 18.49 -9.29
N ALA A 88 1.25 17.64 -8.84
CA ALA A 88 2.27 18.00 -7.85
C ALA A 88 3.71 17.91 -8.37
N GLY A 89 3.92 17.44 -9.60
CA GLY A 89 5.20 17.44 -10.29
C GLY A 89 5.90 16.08 -10.38
N GLU A 90 6.91 16.01 -11.26
CA GLU A 90 7.58 14.77 -11.63
C GLU A 90 8.52 14.18 -10.58
N GLU A 91 8.90 14.98 -9.58
CA GLU A 91 9.94 14.62 -8.62
C GLU A 91 9.39 14.34 -7.22
N LEU A 92 8.08 14.47 -7.00
CA LEU A 92 7.48 14.28 -5.67
C LEU A 92 7.69 12.84 -5.18
N PRO A 93 8.44 12.60 -4.11
CA PRO A 93 8.65 11.26 -3.60
C PRO A 93 7.37 10.71 -2.97
N VAL A 94 6.97 9.50 -3.39
CA VAL A 94 5.75 8.84 -2.91
C VAL A 94 6.06 7.56 -2.16
N VAL A 95 5.42 7.37 -1.00
CA VAL A 95 5.35 6.08 -0.30
C VAL A 95 3.96 5.48 -0.49
N LEU A 96 3.90 4.23 -0.91
CA LEU A 96 2.63 3.49 -1.01
C LEU A 96 2.40 2.71 0.30
N LEU A 97 1.29 2.99 0.99
CA LEU A 97 0.87 2.27 2.19
C LEU A 97 -0.35 1.41 1.87
N GLY A 98 -0.17 0.10 1.75
CA GLY A 98 -1.24 -0.81 1.37
C GLY A 98 -1.60 -1.84 2.44
N HIS A 99 -2.86 -2.29 2.48
CA HIS A 99 -3.31 -3.42 3.29
C HIS A 99 -3.85 -4.57 2.43
N SER A 100 -3.46 -5.81 2.71
CA SER A 100 -4.00 -7.01 2.04
C SER A 100 -3.91 -6.91 0.51
N MET A 101 -5.04 -6.90 -0.21
CA MET A 101 -5.10 -6.62 -1.65
C MET A 101 -4.47 -5.28 -2.04
N GLY A 102 -4.67 -4.22 -1.25
CA GLY A 102 -4.05 -2.91 -1.50
C GLY A 102 -2.53 -2.93 -1.33
N ALA A 103 -2.00 -3.78 -0.46
CA ALA A 103 -0.55 -3.98 -0.36
C ALA A 103 0.00 -4.72 -1.59
N ARG A 104 -0.75 -5.66 -2.16
CA ARG A 104 -0.42 -6.30 -3.44
C ARG A 104 -0.39 -5.27 -4.57
N ALA A 105 -1.40 -4.41 -4.65
CA ALA A 105 -1.47 -3.31 -5.60
C ALA A 105 -0.28 -2.36 -5.45
N ALA A 106 0.05 -1.97 -4.21
CA ALA A 106 1.20 -1.14 -3.90
C ALA A 106 2.53 -1.76 -4.39
N LEU A 107 2.76 -3.04 -4.10
CA LEU A 107 3.95 -3.77 -4.54
C LEU A 107 4.06 -3.86 -6.07
N ARG A 108 2.92 -3.97 -6.78
CA ARG A 108 2.87 -3.98 -8.24
C ARG A 108 3.10 -2.59 -8.84
N ALA A 109 2.51 -1.55 -8.25
CA ALA A 109 2.63 -0.15 -8.69
C ALA A 109 3.99 0.49 -8.34
N ALA A 110 4.79 -0.16 -7.49
CA ALA A 110 6.10 0.33 -7.06
C ALA A 110 7.13 0.58 -8.17
N GLY A 111 6.87 0.12 -9.40
CA GLY A 111 7.69 0.47 -10.56
C GLY A 111 7.55 1.93 -10.99
N HIS A 112 6.46 2.61 -10.62
CA HIS A 112 6.18 4.00 -11.02
C HIS A 112 7.31 4.97 -10.61
N PRO A 113 7.70 5.96 -11.44
CA PRO A 113 8.84 6.85 -11.17
C PRO A 113 8.79 7.61 -9.85
N LEU A 114 7.60 8.03 -9.41
CA LEU A 114 7.43 8.77 -8.15
C LEU A 114 7.67 7.91 -6.90
N VAL A 115 7.51 6.58 -6.99
CA VAL A 115 7.49 5.74 -5.80
C VAL A 115 8.90 5.56 -5.25
N ARG A 116 9.11 5.84 -3.96
CA ARG A 116 10.41 5.60 -3.30
C ARG A 116 10.36 4.40 -2.36
N GLY A 117 9.17 4.12 -1.81
CA GLY A 117 8.99 2.94 -0.98
C GLY A 117 7.57 2.44 -0.87
N VAL A 118 7.46 1.25 -0.27
CA VAL A 118 6.20 0.55 -0.01
C VAL A 118 6.18 0.08 1.43
N VAL A 119 5.08 0.39 2.12
CA VAL A 119 4.72 -0.21 3.40
C VAL A 119 3.51 -1.12 3.17
N GLY A 120 3.70 -2.43 3.28
CA GLY A 120 2.66 -3.44 3.07
C GLY A 120 2.20 -4.06 4.38
N LEU A 121 0.93 -3.88 4.73
CA LEU A 121 0.29 -4.45 5.91
C LEU A 121 -0.47 -5.73 5.55
N ALA A 122 -0.11 -6.85 6.17
CA ALA A 122 -0.69 -8.18 5.93
C ALA A 122 -0.87 -8.50 4.43
N PRO A 123 0.16 -8.28 3.58
CA PRO A 123 -0.03 -8.25 2.14
C PRO A 123 -0.53 -9.59 1.60
N TRP A 124 -1.42 -9.53 0.62
CA TRP A 124 -1.78 -10.71 -0.16
C TRP A 124 -0.73 -10.92 -1.24
N CYS A 125 0.11 -11.93 -1.09
CA CYS A 125 1.25 -12.20 -1.99
C CYS A 125 1.12 -13.56 -2.69
N PRO A 126 0.31 -13.68 -3.75
CA PRO A 126 0.27 -14.91 -4.53
C PRO A 126 1.66 -15.34 -5.04
N PRO A 127 1.94 -16.65 -5.09
CA PRO A 127 3.15 -17.16 -5.73
C PRO A 127 3.29 -16.63 -7.16
N GLY A 128 4.51 -16.28 -7.55
CA GLY A 128 4.80 -15.77 -8.89
C GLY A 128 4.57 -14.27 -9.10
N ASP A 129 4.01 -13.55 -8.13
CA ASP A 129 3.92 -12.08 -8.23
C ASP A 129 5.32 -11.46 -8.46
N PRO A 130 5.47 -10.51 -9.41
CA PRO A 130 6.74 -9.95 -9.81
C PRO A 130 7.35 -9.12 -8.68
N VAL A 131 8.68 -9.03 -8.69
CA VAL A 131 9.45 -8.27 -7.69
C VAL A 131 10.54 -7.41 -8.32
N THR A 132 10.79 -7.53 -9.62
CA THR A 132 11.85 -6.78 -10.31
C THR A 132 11.59 -5.28 -10.30
N GLN A 133 10.32 -4.87 -10.33
CA GLN A 133 9.90 -3.48 -10.19
C GLN A 133 10.24 -2.86 -8.82
N LEU A 134 10.59 -3.69 -7.82
CA LEU A 134 10.99 -3.23 -6.48
C LEU A 134 12.49 -2.88 -6.39
N ALA A 135 13.27 -3.12 -7.45
CA ALA A 135 14.68 -2.77 -7.49
C ALA A 135 14.90 -1.29 -7.11
N GLY A 136 15.82 -1.03 -6.17
CA GLY A 136 16.14 0.31 -5.70
C GLY A 136 15.12 0.95 -4.74
N ARG A 137 13.98 0.30 -4.48
CA ARG A 137 12.92 0.81 -3.58
C ARG A 137 13.09 0.30 -2.15
N ASP A 138 12.61 1.09 -1.19
CA ASP A 138 12.47 0.68 0.20
C ASP A 138 11.17 -0.09 0.41
N VAL A 139 11.24 -1.30 0.98
CA VAL A 139 10.05 -2.16 1.14
C VAL A 139 9.97 -2.70 2.57
N VAL A 140 8.96 -2.25 3.32
CA VAL A 140 8.67 -2.73 4.66
C VAL A 140 7.37 -3.51 4.63
N LEU A 141 7.43 -4.82 4.90
CA LEU A 141 6.24 -5.66 4.99
C LEU A 141 5.97 -6.04 6.44
N VAL A 142 4.77 -5.77 6.93
CA VAL A 142 4.35 -6.08 8.29
C VAL A 142 3.30 -7.17 8.25
N HIS A 143 3.49 -8.27 8.98
CA HIS A 143 2.54 -9.38 8.97
C HIS A 143 2.38 -10.01 10.34
N SER A 144 1.14 -10.36 10.70
CA SER A 144 0.91 -11.19 11.89
C SER A 144 1.29 -12.65 11.66
N ASN A 145 1.96 -13.27 12.63
CA ASN A 145 2.21 -14.72 12.58
C ASN A 145 0.93 -15.58 12.78
N ARG A 146 -0.21 -14.96 13.11
CA ARG A 146 -1.52 -15.62 13.27
C ARG A 146 -2.54 -15.19 12.22
N ASP A 147 -2.10 -14.53 11.15
CA ASP A 147 -2.97 -14.20 10.04
C ASP A 147 -3.50 -15.48 9.38
N ARG A 148 -4.83 -15.55 9.22
CA ARG A 148 -5.55 -16.67 8.59
C ARG A 148 -6.11 -16.32 7.21
N MET A 149 -6.01 -15.05 6.80
CA MET A 149 -6.53 -14.57 5.52
C MET A 149 -5.43 -14.47 4.48
N THR A 150 -4.24 -13.98 4.85
CA THR A 150 -3.07 -13.97 3.98
C THR A 150 -1.89 -14.69 4.65
N SER A 151 -1.02 -15.31 3.86
CA SER A 151 0.04 -16.17 4.38
C SER A 151 1.30 -15.34 4.75
N PRO A 152 1.74 -15.35 6.03
CA PRO A 152 3.00 -14.72 6.41
C PRO A 152 4.22 -15.37 5.75
N GLN A 153 4.15 -16.66 5.41
CA GLN A 153 5.20 -17.36 4.66
C GLN A 153 5.29 -16.85 3.22
N ALA A 154 4.14 -16.52 2.60
CA ALA A 154 4.11 -15.91 1.28
C ALA A 154 4.74 -14.51 1.29
N THR A 155 4.49 -13.72 2.33
CA THR A 155 5.18 -12.44 2.56
C THR A 155 6.68 -12.62 2.73
N GLN A 156 7.12 -13.57 3.55
CA GLN A 156 8.55 -13.89 3.72
C GLN A 156 9.21 -14.25 2.39
N SER A 157 8.56 -15.10 1.58
CA SER A 157 9.02 -15.49 0.25
C SER A 157 9.12 -14.27 -0.68
N LEU A 158 8.10 -13.42 -0.72
CA LEU A 158 8.13 -12.19 -1.51
C LEU A 158 9.25 -11.24 -1.05
N THR A 159 9.43 -11.02 0.25
CA THR A 159 10.51 -10.17 0.80
C THR A 159 11.88 -10.68 0.36
N ALA A 160 12.12 -11.99 0.44
CA ALA A 160 13.38 -12.61 0.03
C ALA A 160 13.62 -12.45 -1.48
N ARG A 161 12.59 -12.65 -2.32
CA ARG A 161 12.68 -12.41 -3.76
C ARG A 161 12.92 -10.94 -4.09
N ALA A 162 12.24 -10.02 -3.43
CA ALA A 162 12.43 -8.58 -3.60
C ALA A 162 13.87 -8.16 -3.25
N ARG A 163 14.44 -8.69 -2.16
CA ARG A 163 15.84 -8.44 -1.80
C ARG A 163 16.79 -8.91 -2.88
N ARG A 164 16.60 -10.12 -3.41
CA ARG A 164 17.40 -10.64 -4.53
C ARG A 164 17.27 -9.81 -5.81
N ALA A 165 16.12 -9.18 -6.02
CA ALA A 165 15.88 -8.27 -7.13
C ALA A 165 16.44 -6.85 -6.92
N GLY A 166 17.10 -6.57 -5.78
CA GLY A 166 17.73 -5.28 -5.51
C GLY A 166 16.90 -4.30 -4.69
N ALA A 167 15.81 -4.74 -4.06
CA ALA A 167 15.05 -3.91 -3.11
C ALA A 167 15.74 -3.83 -1.74
N ARG A 168 15.67 -2.68 -1.08
CA ARG A 168 16.00 -2.53 0.34
C ARG A 168 14.79 -2.99 1.16
N SER A 169 14.68 -4.30 1.37
CA SER A 169 13.48 -4.92 1.94
C SER A 169 13.67 -5.51 3.34
N CYS A 170 12.65 -5.37 4.19
CA CYS A 170 12.54 -6.07 5.46
C CYS A 170 11.10 -6.56 5.71
N MET A 171 10.98 -7.55 6.58
CA MET A 171 9.70 -8.05 7.06
C MET A 171 9.65 -7.93 8.59
N VAL A 172 8.60 -7.30 9.10
CA VAL A 172 8.32 -7.16 10.53
C VAL A 172 7.20 -8.13 10.90
N THR A 173 7.47 -9.02 11.84
CA THR A 173 6.47 -9.98 12.34
C THR A 173 5.79 -9.43 13.59
N VAL A 174 4.46 -9.28 13.55
CA VAL A 174 3.65 -8.92 14.71
C VAL A 174 3.18 -10.21 15.40
N ARG A 175 3.64 -10.45 16.62
CA ARG A 175 3.27 -11.67 17.36
C ARG A 175 1.85 -11.55 17.92
N GLY A 176 0.98 -12.48 17.52
CA GLY A 176 -0.38 -12.58 18.07
C GLY A 176 -1.37 -11.52 17.59
N GLY A 177 -1.04 -10.78 16.52
CA GLY A 177 -1.96 -9.85 15.85
C GLY A 177 -2.98 -10.57 14.97
N ASP A 178 -3.86 -9.81 14.32
CA ASP A 178 -4.82 -10.31 13.33
C ASP A 178 -4.51 -9.81 11.91
N HIS A 179 -5.24 -10.30 10.91
CA HIS A 179 -5.13 -9.81 9.53
C HIS A 179 -5.39 -8.31 9.42
N ALA A 180 -6.26 -7.78 10.27
CA ALA A 180 -6.62 -6.37 10.24
C ALA A 180 -5.47 -5.46 10.72
N MET A 181 -4.47 -6.01 11.41
CA MET A 181 -3.32 -5.30 11.96
C MET A 181 -3.71 -4.20 12.97
N ILE A 182 -4.88 -4.32 13.60
CA ILE A 182 -5.37 -3.34 14.60
C ILE A 182 -5.13 -3.85 16.04
N ARG A 183 -5.01 -5.16 16.23
CA ARG A 183 -4.69 -5.74 17.55
C ARG A 183 -3.19 -5.70 17.80
N ARG A 184 -2.79 -5.17 18.97
CA ARG A 184 -1.38 -4.99 19.39
C ARG A 184 -0.57 -4.04 18.49
N ALA A 185 -1.25 -3.07 17.87
CA ALA A 185 -0.64 -1.91 17.23
C ALA A 185 -0.23 -0.86 18.27
#